data_AF-A0A3D0R4J0-F1
#
_entry.id   AF-A0A3D0R4J0-F1
#
_cell.length_a   1.000
_cell.length_b   1.000
_cell.length_c   1.000
_cell.angle_alpha   90.00
_cell.angle_beta   90.00
_cell.angle_gamma   90.00
#
_symmetry.space_group_name_H-M   'P 1'
#
loop_
_entity.id
_entity.type
_entity.pdbx_description
1 polymer ?
#
loop_
_entity_poly.entity_id
_entity_poly.type
_entity_poly.pdbx_seq_one_letter_code
_entity_poly.pdbx_strand_id
1 'polypeptide(L)'
;LDPVADKLLVACALLLLVGAKDIDYITLPAMVIVGREIVISSLREWMAVIGSRTSVAVNFVGKIKTTAQMAALLLLVLCDPHDSWGGMIGFVLLYVSAILTIWSMIIYLSIAWPLLVKKT
;
A
#
# COMPACT_ATOMS: atom_id res chain seq x y z
N LEU A 1 16.01 -12.07 2.31
CA LEU A 1 15.29 -10.78 2.33
C LEU A 1 13.92 -11.06 2.90
N ASP A 2 13.68 -10.60 4.12
CA ASP A 2 12.52 -11.00 4.90
C ASP A 2 11.31 -10.13 4.50
N PRO A 3 10.30 -10.67 3.79
CA PRO A 3 9.20 -9.89 3.23
C PRO A 3 8.29 -9.26 4.29
N VAL A 4 8.47 -9.65 5.56
CA VAL A 4 7.79 -9.09 6.73
C VAL A 4 8.44 -7.77 7.15
N ALA A 5 9.79 -7.71 7.13
CA ALA A 5 10.54 -6.54 7.56
C ALA A 5 10.27 -5.31 6.68
N ASP A 6 10.19 -5.50 5.36
CA ASP A 6 9.91 -4.42 4.41
C ASP A 6 8.54 -3.76 4.65
N LYS A 7 7.52 -4.54 5.00
CA LYS A 7 6.16 -4.02 5.27
C LYS A 7 6.08 -3.27 6.59
N LEU A 8 6.76 -3.78 7.62
CA LEU A 8 6.84 -3.10 8.91
C LEU A 8 7.57 -1.76 8.77
N LEU A 9 8.68 -1.72 8.04
CA LEU A 9 9.43 -0.50 7.79
C LEU A 9 8.56 0.57 7.12
N VAL A 10 7.79 0.19 6.10
CA VAL A 10 6.89 1.11 5.38
C VAL A 10 5.74 1.59 6.27
N ALA A 11 5.17 0.72 7.10
CA ALA A 11 4.11 1.09 8.04
C ALA A 11 4.63 2.04 9.13
N CYS A 12 5.80 1.77 9.70
CA CYS A 12 6.45 2.64 10.66
C CYS A 12 6.79 4.01 10.05
N ALA A 13 7.31 4.05 8.81
CA ALA A 13 7.62 5.30 8.13
C ALA A 13 6.38 6.18 7.93
N LEU A 14 5.24 5.59 7.54
CA LEU A 14 3.97 6.31 7.41
C LEU A 14 3.44 6.83 8.75
N LEU A 15 3.51 6.02 9.81
CA LEU A 15 3.08 6.42 11.16
C LEU A 15 3.95 7.56 11.71
N LEU A 16 5.26 7.48 11.52
CA LEU A 16 6.18 8.56 11.90
C LEU A 16 5.93 9.83 11.08
N LEU A 17 5.65 9.70 9.78
CA LEU A 17 5.34 10.84 8.92
C LEU A 17 4.06 11.55 9.37
N VAL A 18 3.02 10.80 9.75
CA VAL A 18 1.78 11.33 10.33
C VAL A 18 2.03 12.04 11.65
N GLY A 19 2.88 11.49 12.52
CA GLY A 19 3.17 12.10 13.82
C GLY A 19 4.13 13.29 13.76
N ALA A 20 5.01 13.34 12.76
CA ALA A 20 6.02 14.38 12.62
C ALA A 20 5.53 15.60 11.84
N LYS A 21 4.53 15.42 10.97
CA LYS A 21 4.03 16.49 10.13
C LYS A 21 2.54 16.69 10.38
N ASP A 22 2.20 17.88 10.88
CA ASP A 22 0.82 18.37 11.06
C ASP A 22 0.20 18.75 9.70
N ILE A 23 0.30 17.83 8.73
CA ILE A 23 -0.24 18.00 7.40
C ILE A 23 -1.65 17.44 7.44
N ASP A 24 -2.60 18.36 7.34
CA ASP A 24 -4.01 18.04 7.22
C ASP A 24 -4.19 16.94 6.17
N TYR A 25 -4.75 15.81 6.60
CA TYR A 25 -5.18 14.67 5.78
C TYR A 25 -4.13 13.64 5.31
N ILE A 26 -2.85 13.67 5.72
CA ILE A 26 -1.92 12.54 5.44
C ILE A 26 -2.32 11.25 6.17
N THR A 27 -2.98 11.38 7.32
CA THR A 27 -3.41 10.25 8.16
C THR A 27 -4.33 9.28 7.41
N LEU A 28 -5.23 9.80 6.57
CA LEU A 28 -6.20 8.97 5.84
C LEU A 28 -5.52 8.00 4.83
N PRO A 29 -4.73 8.46 3.84
CA PRO A 29 -4.04 7.56 2.93
C PRO A 29 -3.03 6.66 3.67
N ALA A 30 -2.37 7.15 4.72
CA ALA A 30 -1.46 6.33 5.53
C ALA A 30 -2.19 5.14 6.18
N MET A 31 -3.33 5.36 6.84
CA MET A 31 -4.15 4.29 7.43
C MET A 31 -4.62 3.28 6.38
N VAL A 32 -5.11 3.76 5.23
CA VAL A 32 -5.58 2.91 4.14
C VAL A 32 -4.45 2.00 3.63
N ILE A 33 -3.26 2.56 3.42
CA ILE A 33 -2.11 1.83 2.91
C ILE A 33 -1.66 0.76 3.91
N VAL A 34 -1.50 1.11 5.18
CA VAL A 34 -1.07 0.18 6.23
C VAL A 34 -2.10 -0.94 6.43
N GLY A 35 -3.39 -0.59 6.57
CA GLY A 35 -4.45 -1.58 6.74
C GLY A 35 -4.51 -2.57 5.59
N ARG A 36 -4.39 -2.07 4.35
CA ARG A 36 -4.36 -2.92 3.17
C ARG A 36 -3.15 -3.85 3.12
N GLU A 37 -1.95 -3.38 3.50
CA GLU A 37 -0.76 -4.22 3.51
C GLU A 37 -0.93 -5.45 4.41
N ILE A 38 -1.61 -5.32 5.55
CA ILE A 38 -1.93 -6.44 6.44
C ILE A 38 -2.91 -7.40 5.76
N VAL A 39 -4.06 -6.88 5.30
CA VAL A 39 -5.14 -7.72 4.71
C VAL A 39 -4.64 -8.53 3.51
N ILE A 40 -3.93 -7.89 2.57
CA ILE A 40 -3.42 -8.58 1.37
C ILE A 40 -2.28 -9.54 1.71
N SER A 41 -1.50 -9.28 2.76
CA SER A 41 -0.48 -10.22 3.22
C SER A 41 -1.10 -11.53 3.70
N SER A 42 -2.08 -11.44 4.60
CA SER A 42 -2.80 -12.61 5.12
C SER A 42 -3.57 -13.35 4.03
N LEU A 43 -4.23 -12.61 3.12
CA LEU A 43 -4.94 -13.23 2.00
C LEU A 43 -4.01 -14.01 1.07
N ARG A 44 -2.83 -13.44 0.76
CA ARG A 44 -1.84 -14.11 -0.08
C ARG A 44 -1.24 -15.33 0.58
N GLU A 45 -0.98 -15.27 1.87
CA GLU A 45 -0.51 -16.42 2.65
C GLU A 45 -1.53 -17.56 2.61
N TRP A 46 -2.80 -17.27 2.89
CA TRP A 46 -3.88 -18.26 2.79
C TRP A 46 -4.01 -18.84 1.38
N MET A 47 -3.96 -18.00 0.33
CA MET A 47 -4.02 -18.47 -1.07
C MET A 47 -2.85 -19.40 -1.43
N ALA A 48 -1.66 -19.15 -0.87
CA ALA A 48 -0.49 -20.01 -1.07
C ALA A 48 -0.69 -21.39 -0.43
N VAL A 49 -1.33 -21.46 0.75
CA VAL A 49 -1.66 -22.72 1.44
C VAL A 49 -2.62 -23.59 0.61
N ILE A 50 -3.60 -23.00 -0.05
CA ILE A 50 -4.57 -23.73 -0.89
C ILE A 50 -4.07 -24.01 -2.33
N GLY A 51 -2.79 -23.71 -2.63
CA GLY A 51 -2.17 -23.97 -3.93
C GLY A 51 -2.61 -23.03 -5.06
N SER A 52 -3.32 -21.94 -4.75
CA SER A 52 -3.77 -20.97 -5.74
C SER A 52 -2.66 -19.98 -6.07
N ARG A 53 -2.13 -20.02 -7.30
CA ARG A 53 -1.14 -19.05 -7.77
C ARG A 53 -1.84 -17.83 -8.38
N THR A 54 -1.55 -16.65 -7.84
CA THR A 54 -2.12 -15.39 -8.34
C THR A 54 -1.62 -15.06 -9.76
N SER A 55 -2.49 -14.49 -10.59
CA SER A 55 -2.22 -14.08 -11.98
C SER A 55 -1.12 -13.00 -12.11
N VAL A 56 -0.34 -13.08 -13.19
CA VAL A 56 0.77 -12.17 -13.54
C VAL A 56 0.33 -10.71 -13.66
N ALA A 57 -0.93 -10.47 -14.08
CA ALA A 57 -1.48 -9.11 -14.21
C ALA A 57 -1.55 -8.36 -12.87
N VAL A 58 -1.80 -9.08 -11.77
CA VAL A 58 -1.87 -8.50 -10.42
C VAL A 58 -0.50 -8.04 -9.94
N ASN A 59 0.58 -8.68 -10.43
CA ASN A 59 1.95 -8.35 -10.07
C ASN A 59 2.39 -6.99 -10.65
N PHE A 60 1.90 -6.60 -11.83
CA PHE A 60 2.27 -5.34 -12.46
C PHE A 60 1.69 -4.12 -11.72
N VAL A 61 0.40 -4.17 -11.36
CA VAL A 61 -0.23 -3.13 -10.54
C VAL A 61 0.46 -2.99 -9.18
N GLY A 62 0.90 -4.12 -8.60
CA GLY A 62 1.68 -4.14 -7.37
C GLY A 62 2.99 -3.34 -7.48
N LYS A 63 3.72 -3.48 -8.59
CA LYS A 63 4.98 -2.76 -8.83
C LYS A 63 4.78 -1.25 -8.96
N ILE A 64 3.78 -0.83 -9.73
CA ILE A 64 3.48 0.61 -9.90
C ILE A 64 3.13 1.24 -8.56
N LYS A 65 2.28 0.58 -7.78
CA LYS A 65 1.90 1.03 -6.43
C LYS A 65 3.13 1.21 -5.54
N THR A 66 4.03 0.22 -5.49
CA THR A 66 5.24 0.30 -4.66
C THR A 66 6.18 1.42 -5.12
N THR A 67 6.36 1.62 -6.42
CA THR A 67 7.19 2.72 -6.93
C THR A 67 6.59 4.08 -6.56
N ALA A 68 5.28 4.25 -6.71
CA ALA A 68 4.58 5.48 -6.30
C ALA A 68 4.67 5.71 -4.79
N GLN A 69 4.53 4.65 -3.98
CA GLN A 69 4.61 4.74 -2.53
C GLN A 69 6.00 5.13 -2.03
N MET A 70 7.06 4.51 -2.56
CA MET A 70 8.43 4.79 -2.14
C MET A 70 8.87 6.20 -2.57
N ALA A 71 8.45 6.64 -3.76
CA ALA A 71 8.69 8.00 -4.22
C ALA A 71 7.93 9.05 -3.38
N ALA A 72 6.69 8.75 -2.97
CA ALA A 72 5.88 9.62 -2.12
C ALA A 72 6.54 9.80 -0.75
N LEU A 73 6.97 8.70 -0.13
CA LEU A 73 7.69 8.72 1.14
C LEU A 73 8.98 9.54 1.05
N LEU A 74 9.79 9.31 0.02
CA LEU A 74 11.06 10.01 -0.14
C LEU A 74 10.86 11.54 -0.27
N LEU A 75 9.87 11.96 -1.06
CA LEU A 75 9.54 13.38 -1.23
C LEU A 75 8.98 14.01 0.05
N LEU A 76 8.08 13.32 0.76
CA LEU A 76 7.45 13.86 1.98
C LEU A 76 8.40 13.89 3.19
N VAL A 77 9.43 13.02 3.20
CA VAL A 77 10.49 13.05 4.22
C VAL A 77 11.44 14.21 3.97
N LEU A 78 11.85 14.46 2.72
CA LEU A 78 12.83 15.49 2.38
C LEU A 78 12.23 16.91 2.34
N CYS A 79 10.94 17.02 2.04
CA CYS A 79 10.32 18.28 1.69
C CYS A 79 8.98 18.46 2.42
N ASP A 80 8.67 19.69 2.81
CA ASP A 80 7.34 20.04 3.33
C ASP A 80 6.36 20.34 2.19
N PRO A 81 5.11 19.80 2.22
CA PRO A 81 4.12 20.06 1.16
C PRO A 81 3.67 21.51 1.04
N HIS A 82 3.76 22.27 2.13
CA HIS A 82 3.36 23.69 2.14
C HIS A 82 4.42 24.60 1.52
N ASP A 83 5.71 24.22 1.64
CA ASP A 83 6.83 25.11 1.28
C ASP A 83 7.50 24.74 -0.04
N SER A 84 7.17 23.58 -0.61
CA SER A 84 7.89 23.07 -1.78
C SER A 84 6.99 22.32 -2.76
N TRP A 85 7.29 22.49 -4.05
CA TRP A 85 6.64 21.71 -5.10
C TRP A 85 6.92 20.21 -4.96
N GLY A 86 8.11 19.84 -4.44
CA GLY A 86 8.47 18.45 -4.17
C GLY A 86 7.56 17.80 -3.13
N GLY A 87 7.25 18.51 -2.03
CA GLY A 87 6.33 18.02 -1.01
C GLY A 87 4.89 17.90 -1.53
N MET A 88 4.42 18.87 -2.33
CA MET A 88 3.09 18.79 -2.96
C MET A 88 2.98 17.60 -3.92
N ILE A 89 4.01 17.35 -4.74
CA ILE A 89 4.08 16.16 -5.60
C ILE A 89 4.06 14.89 -4.73
N GLY A 90 4.85 14.84 -3.65
CA GLY A 90 4.85 13.71 -2.72
C GLY A 90 3.48 13.42 -2.12
N PHE A 91 2.73 14.47 -1.74
CA PHE A 91 1.39 14.36 -1.19
C PHE A 91 0.39 13.80 -2.21
N VAL A 92 0.40 14.32 -3.45
CA VAL A 92 -0.44 13.80 -4.54
C VAL A 92 -0.08 12.34 -4.83
N LEU A 93 1.21 12.02 -4.87
CA LEU A 93 1.69 10.66 -5.14
C LEU A 93 1.27 9.67 -4.04
N LEU A 94 1.21 10.12 -2.78
CA LEU A 94 0.71 9.33 -1.65
C LEU A 94 -0.78 8.98 -1.85
N TYR A 95 -1.60 9.94 -2.25
CA TYR A 95 -3.02 9.71 -2.56
C TYR A 95 -3.21 8.79 -3.76
N VAL A 96 -2.45 9.00 -4.84
CA VAL A 96 -2.45 8.11 -6.01
C VAL A 96 -2.07 6.69 -5.58
N SER A 97 -1.04 6.55 -4.73
CA SER A 97 -0.65 5.25 -4.19
C SER A 97 -1.78 4.62 -3.38
N ALA A 98 -2.45 5.36 -2.49
CA ALA A 98 -3.59 4.86 -1.72
C ALA A 98 -4.75 4.37 -2.62
N ILE A 99 -5.05 5.09 -3.71
CA ILE A 99 -6.08 4.67 -4.68
C ILE A 99 -5.67 3.37 -5.39
N LEU A 100 -4.43 3.29 -5.89
CA LEU A 100 -3.90 2.06 -6.51
C LEU A 100 -3.87 0.89 -5.52
N THR A 101 -3.66 1.19 -4.24
CA THR A 101 -3.64 0.23 -3.13
C THR A 101 -5.02 -0.40 -2.92
N ILE A 102 -6.09 0.40 -2.95
CA ILE A 102 -7.48 -0.07 -2.90
C ILE A 102 -7.83 -0.85 -4.18
N TRP A 103 -7.51 -0.30 -5.35
CA TRP A 103 -7.82 -0.93 -6.63
C TRP A 103 -7.24 -2.34 -6.74
N SER A 104 -5.96 -2.47 -6.40
CA SER A 104 -5.30 -3.78 -6.37
C SER A 104 -5.89 -4.72 -5.32
N MET A 105 -6.34 -4.21 -4.17
CA MET A 105 -7.01 -5.00 -3.14
C MET A 105 -8.34 -5.59 -3.64
N ILE A 106 -9.15 -4.81 -4.36
CA ILE A 106 -10.41 -5.28 -4.95
C ILE A 106 -10.15 -6.42 -5.94
N ILE A 107 -9.12 -6.30 -6.78
CA ILE A 107 -8.74 -7.37 -7.73
C ILE A 107 -8.35 -8.65 -6.98
N TYR A 108 -7.53 -8.52 -5.93
CA TYR A 108 -7.13 -9.68 -5.10
C TYR A 108 -8.34 -10.36 -4.44
N LEU A 109 -9.23 -9.58 -3.83
CA LEU A 109 -10.46 -10.07 -3.22
C LEU A 109 -11.38 -10.75 -4.24
N SER A 110 -11.52 -10.18 -5.43
CA SER A 110 -12.34 -10.77 -6.50
C SER A 110 -11.82 -12.13 -6.95
N ILE A 111 -10.49 -12.31 -7.04
CA ILE A 111 -9.86 -13.60 -7.35
C ILE A 111 -10.05 -14.60 -6.20
N ALA A 112 -9.96 -14.14 -4.96
CA ALA A 112 -10.13 -14.98 -3.78
C ALA A 112 -11.59 -15.34 -3.49
N TRP A 113 -12.55 -14.48 -3.86
CA TRP A 113 -13.97 -14.63 -3.59
C TRP A 113 -14.54 -16.00 -3.99
N PRO A 114 -14.35 -16.51 -5.23
CA PRO A 114 -14.83 -17.84 -5.59
C PRO A 114 -14.18 -18.96 -4.76
N LEU A 115 -12.94 -18.79 -4.30
CA LEU A 115 -12.26 -19.78 -3.44
C LEU A 115 -12.80 -19.76 -2.01
N LEU A 116 -13.21 -18.59 -1.51
CA LEU A 116 -13.84 -18.43 -0.20
C LEU A 116 -15.25 -19.01 -0.15
N VAL A 117 -16.02 -18.83 -1.23
CA VAL A 117 -17.42 -19.27 -1.30
C VAL A 117 -17.57 -20.76 -1.62
N LYS A 118 -16.60 -21.40 -2.29
CA LYS A 118 -16.68 -22.82 -2.71
C LYS A 118 -16.40 -23.83 -1.59
N LYS A 119 -16.57 -23.46 -0.32
CA LYS A 119 -16.31 -24.31 0.86
C LYS A 119 -17.59 -24.88 1.49
N THR A 120 -18.48 -25.41 0.63
CA THR A 120 -19.59 -26.31 1.01
C THR A 120 -19.67 -27.43 -0.01
#